data_AF-A0A497NTW3-F1
#
_entry.id   AF-A0A497NTW3-F1
#
_cell.length_a   1.000
_cell.length_b   1.000
_cell.length_c   1.000
_cell.angle_alpha   90.00
_cell.angle_beta   90.00
_cell.angle_gamma   90.00
#
_symmetry.space_group_name_H-M   'P 1'
#
loop_
_entity.id
_entity.type
_entity.pdbx_description
1 polymer ?
#
loop_
_entity_poly.entity_id
_entity_poly.type
_entity_poly.pdbx_seq_one_letter_code
_entity_poly.pdbx_strand_id
1 'polypeptide(L)' 'MLNVNVLIRGHEPSVEGFKINHDGKVLTLFSRKGSPYHNEYGAYLQLNLSEILENAKQLQRYVHKF' A
#
# COMPACT_ATOMS: atom_id res chain seq x y z
N MET A 1 24.29 -3.12 -2.16
CA MET A 1 22.86 -3.43 -1.97
C MET A 1 22.28 -2.52 -0.90
N LEU A 2 21.00 -2.13 -1.00
CA LEU A 2 20.39 -1.10 -0.13
C LEU A 2 19.81 -1.64 1.18
N ASN A 3 19.81 -2.96 1.42
CA ASN A 3 19.25 -3.61 2.61
C ASN A 3 17.80 -3.17 2.95
N VAL A 4 16.92 -3.19 1.94
CA VAL A 4 15.52 -2.77 2.05
C VAL A 4 14.60 -4.00 1.95
N ASN A 5 13.66 -4.12 2.88
CA ASN A 5 12.68 -5.22 2.89
C ASN A 5 11.46 -4.95 2.01
N VAL A 6 10.98 -3.70 2.03
CA VAL A 6 9.74 -3.27 1.36
C VAL A 6 9.87 -1.86 0.82
N LEU A 7 9.32 -1.62 -0.38
CA LEU A 7 9.08 -0.28 -0.92
C LEU A 7 7.61 0.08 -0.78
N ILE A 8 7.32 1.24 -0.18
CA ILE A 8 5.97 1.82 -0.12
C ILE A 8 5.94 3.03 -1.06
N ARG A 9 4.95 3.07 -1.97
CA ARG A 9 4.82 4.15 -2.95
C ARG A 9 3.39 4.57 -3.19
N GLY A 10 3.20 5.82 -3.61
CA GLY A 10 1.97 6.37 -4.19
C GLY A 10 2.08 6.53 -5.71
N HIS A 11 1.14 7.27 -6.33
CA HIS A 11 1.09 7.64 -7.76
C HIS A 11 0.05 6.90 -8.62
N GLU A 12 0.13 5.58 -8.78
CA GLU A 12 -0.85 4.85 -9.60
C GLU A 12 -2.17 4.57 -8.86
N PRO A 13 -3.33 4.76 -9.50
CA PRO A 13 -4.63 4.41 -8.94
C PRO A 13 -4.81 2.90 -8.72
N SER A 14 -5.68 2.55 -7.78
CA SER A 14 -6.10 1.17 -7.51
C SER A 14 -7.55 1.18 -7.04
N VAL A 15 -8.38 0.30 -7.62
CA VAL A 15 -9.80 0.15 -7.28
C VAL A 15 -10.00 -0.05 -5.78
N GLU A 16 -9.11 -0.84 -5.16
CA GLU A 16 -9.12 -1.17 -3.74
C GLU A 16 -8.44 -0.12 -2.85
N GLY A 17 -7.92 0.96 -3.42
CA GLY A 17 -7.10 1.96 -2.73
C GLY A 17 -5.66 1.51 -2.44
N PHE A 18 -5.32 0.25 -2.71
CA PHE A 18 -3.95 -0.26 -2.61
C PHE A 18 -3.73 -1.46 -3.55
N LYS A 19 -2.47 -1.84 -3.80
CA LYS A 19 -2.12 -3.11 -4.45
C LYS A 19 -0.73 -3.57 -4.00
N ILE A 20 -0.52 -4.88 -3.99
CA ILE A 20 0.79 -5.48 -3.75
C ILE A 20 1.36 -5.98 -5.06
N ASN A 21 2.59 -5.58 -5.34
CA ASN A 21 3.28 -5.91 -6.59
C ASN A 21 4.65 -6.52 -6.31
N HIS A 22 5.31 -6.98 -7.38
CA HIS A 22 6.68 -7.52 -7.37
C HIS A 22 6.88 -8.58 -6.28
N ASP A 23 6.06 -9.65 -6.32
CA ASP A 23 6.13 -10.79 -5.40
C ASP A 23 6.08 -10.43 -3.90
N GLY A 24 5.39 -9.34 -3.57
CA GLY A 24 5.27 -8.88 -2.19
C GLY A 24 6.40 -7.96 -1.75
N LYS A 25 7.17 -7.36 -2.66
CA LYS A 25 8.21 -6.38 -2.32
C LYS A 25 7.74 -4.93 -2.38
N VAL A 26 6.63 -4.65 -3.07
CA VAL A 26 6.11 -3.29 -3.24
C VAL A 26 4.67 -3.20 -2.77
N LEU A 27 4.40 -2.23 -1.88
CA LEU A 27 3.06 -1.75 -1.57
C LEU A 27 2.80 -0.44 -2.33
N THR A 28 1.79 -0.46 -3.18
CA THR A 28 1.19 0.74 -3.75
C THR A 28 0.02 1.18 -2.87
N LEU A 29 0.02 2.43 -2.39
CA LEU A 29 -1.12 3.08 -1.75
C LEU A 29 -1.71 4.15 -2.67
N PHE A 30 -3.03 4.32 -2.57
CA PHE A 30 -3.78 5.34 -3.28
C PHE A 30 -4.97 5.83 -2.45
N SER A 31 -4.87 7.06 -1.93
CA SER A 31 -5.83 7.59 -0.96
C SER A 31 -6.96 8.41 -1.59
N ARG A 32 -7.32 8.12 -2.86
CA ARG A 32 -8.42 8.79 -3.56
C ARG A 32 -9.42 7.79 -4.13
N LYS A 33 -10.67 7.91 -3.67
CA LYS A 33 -11.86 7.22 -4.21
C LYS A 33 -12.67 8.14 -5.13
N GLY A 34 -13.35 7.60 -6.13
CA GLY A 34 -14.13 8.39 -7.08
C GLY A 34 -13.27 9.21 -8.06
N SER A 35 -13.88 10.23 -8.68
CA SER A 35 -13.23 11.03 -9.73
C SER A 35 -11.87 11.63 -9.30
N PRO A 36 -10.86 11.71 -10.18
CA PRO A 36 -10.89 11.36 -11.61
C PRO A 36 -10.52 9.92 -11.92
N TYR A 37 -10.14 9.13 -10.90
CA TYR A 37 -9.64 7.77 -11.09
C TYR A 37 -10.71 6.70 -10.91
N HIS A 38 -11.87 7.10 -10.38
CA HIS A 38 -13.06 6.28 -10.20
C HIS A 38 -12.82 4.99 -9.41
N ASN A 39 -11.82 4.98 -8.51
CA ASN A 39 -11.62 3.88 -7.58
C ASN A 39 -12.83 3.75 -6.65
N GLU A 40 -13.23 2.52 -6.35
CA GLU A 40 -14.29 2.25 -5.37
C GLU A 40 -13.87 2.67 -3.96
N TYR A 41 -12.58 2.50 -3.64
CA TYR A 41 -12.01 2.79 -2.33
C TYR A 41 -10.76 3.67 -2.44
N GLY A 42 -10.55 4.49 -1.41
CA GLY A 42 -9.23 4.98 -1.05
C GLY A 42 -8.64 4.10 0.04
N ALA A 43 -7.32 4.12 0.20
CA ALA A 43 -6.69 3.50 1.36
C ALA A 43 -5.55 4.34 1.93
N TYR A 44 -5.28 4.16 3.22
CA TYR A 44 -4.10 4.66 3.91
C TYR A 44 -3.49 3.54 4.77
N LEU A 45 -2.24 3.75 5.18
CA LEU A 45 -1.50 2.79 6.01
C LEU A 45 -1.35 3.36 7.42
N GLN A 46 -1.76 2.59 8.42
CA GLN A 46 -1.52 2.91 9.84
C GLN A 46 -0.57 1.87 10.43
N LEU A 47 0.72 2.19 10.41
CA LEU A 47 1.78 1.29 10.83
C LEU A 47 2.57 1.89 12.00
N ASN A 48 2.81 1.09 13.03
CA ASN A 48 3.80 1.45 14.04
C ASN A 48 5.21 1.21 13.47
N LEU A 49 6.08 2.21 13.51
CA LEU A 49 7.43 2.13 12.94
C LEU A 49 8.34 1.14 13.67
N SER A 50 7.97 0.67 14.86
CA SER A 50 8.68 -0.41 15.56
C SER A 50 8.37 -1.81 15.02
N GLU A 51 7.39 -1.95 14.12
CA GLU A 51 7.04 -3.23 13.52
C GLU A 51 8.16 -3.73 12.60
N ILE A 52 8.52 -5.00 12.75
CA ILE A 52 9.51 -5.65 11.89
C ILE A 52 8.76 -6.32 10.74
N LEU A 53 9.05 -5.86 9.52
CA LEU A 53 8.41 -6.34 8.30
C LEU A 53 9.44 -6.98 7.37
N GLU A 54 9.09 -8.17 6.88
CA GLU A 54 9.88 -8.94 5.92
C GLU A 54 9.40 -8.71 4.48
N ASN A 55 8.12 -8.41 4.29
CA ASN A 55 7.51 -8.18 2.99
C ASN A 55 6.22 -7.34 3.05
N ALA A 56 5.78 -6.82 1.90
CA ALA A 56 4.61 -5.97 1.75
C ALA A 56 3.28 -6.68 2.03
N LYS A 57 3.21 -8.02 2.00
CA LYS A 57 1.97 -8.74 2.34
C LYS A 57 1.63 -8.58 3.82
N GLN A 58 2.63 -8.49 4.69
CA GLN A 58 2.42 -8.21 6.11
C GLN A 58 1.80 -6.83 6.34
N LEU A 59 2.03 -5.87 5.44
CA LEU A 59 1.43 -4.53 5.54
C LEU A 59 -0.08 -4.51 5.37
N GLN A 60 -0.69 -5.52 4.72
CA GLN A 60 -2.14 -5.51 4.45
C GLN A 60 -3.00 -5.39 5.71
N ARG A 61 -2.55 -5.98 6.84
CA ARG A 61 -3.28 -5.92 8.12
C ARG A 61 -3.35 -4.51 8.71
N TYR A 62 -2.50 -3.61 8.24
CA TYR A 62 -2.39 -2.21 8.67
C TYR A 62 -2.99 -1.23 7.65
N VAL A 63 -3.52 -1.75 6.53
CA VAL A 63 -4.19 -0.94 5.51
C VAL A 63 -5.64 -0.71 5.93
N HIS A 64 -6.05 0.55 5.94
CA HIS A 64 -7.43 0.96 6.17
C HIS A 64 -8.03 1.48 4.86
N LYS A 65 -9.13 0.85 4.42
CA LYS A 65 -9.93 1.25 3.26
C LYS A 65 -11.08 2.18 3.66
N PHE A 66 -11.46 3.12 2.79
CA PHE A 66 -12.59 4.06 2.97
C PHE A 66 -13.26 4.47 1.64
#